data_AF-A0A524IM49-F1
#
_entry.id   AF-A0A524IM49-F1
#
_cell.length_a   1.000
_cell.length_b   1.000
_cell.length_c   1.000
_cell.angle_alpha   90.00
_cell.angle_beta   90.00
_cell.angle_gamma   90.00
#
_symmetry.space_group_name_H-M   'P 1'
#
loop_
_entity.id
_entity.type
_entity.pdbx_description
1 polymer ?
#
loop_
_entity_poly.entity_id
_entity_poly.type
_entity_poly.pdbx_seq_one_letter_code
_entity_poly.pdbx_strand_id
1 'polypeptide(L)'
;MSRTVRVASGQGFWGDWQDAPKLQVRHGPIDYLMLDYLAEITMSILQKQRLRDPSAGYARDFVPLVLELAPELMERGVRVLTNAGGVNPNSCREALLEGLAEIETPRPMRIATVHGDGLMERLDDLLAAGHELRNMETGEPLASIRDRVYSANAY
;
A
#
# COMPACT_ATOMS: atom_id res chain seq x y z
N MET A 1 -7.41 -22.82 22.83
CA MET A 1 -7.71 -23.05 21.39
C MET A 1 -7.32 -21.81 20.60
N SER A 2 -6.67 -21.97 19.45
CA SER A 2 -6.33 -20.86 18.56
C SER A 2 -7.58 -20.39 17.81
N ARG A 3 -7.76 -19.07 17.66
CA ARG A 3 -8.86 -18.48 16.89
C ARG A 3 -8.65 -18.74 15.40
N THR A 4 -9.62 -19.38 14.74
CA THR A 4 -9.66 -19.47 13.27
C THR A 4 -10.04 -18.11 12.68
N VAL A 5 -9.37 -17.70 11.61
CA VAL A 5 -9.64 -16.45 10.89
C VAL A 5 -9.86 -16.72 9.41
N ARG A 6 -10.69 -15.92 8.75
CA ARG A 6 -10.97 -15.97 7.31
C ARG A 6 -10.47 -14.71 6.64
N VAL A 7 -9.54 -14.87 5.71
CA VAL A 7 -8.96 -13.78 4.93
C VAL A 7 -9.47 -13.91 3.50
N ALA A 8 -10.16 -12.89 3.00
CA ALA A 8 -10.57 -12.81 1.61
C ALA A 8 -9.61 -11.92 0.82
N SER A 9 -9.37 -12.28 -0.44
CA SER A 9 -8.72 -11.40 -1.42
C SER A 9 -9.79 -10.60 -2.16
N GLY A 10 -9.69 -9.27 -2.14
CA GLY A 10 -10.58 -8.37 -2.85
C GLY A 10 -9.97 -7.78 -4.12
N GLN A 11 -8.65 -7.71 -4.22
CA GLN A 11 -7.91 -7.12 -5.36
C GLN A 11 -6.57 -7.85 -5.50
N GLY A 12 -6.13 -8.08 -6.74
CA GLY A 12 -4.81 -8.63 -7.04
C GLY A 12 -3.81 -7.64 -7.65
N PHE A 13 -4.26 -6.48 -8.14
CA PHE A 13 -3.42 -5.42 -8.69
C PHE A 13 -4.18 -4.09 -8.78
N TRP A 14 -3.45 -2.97 -8.94
CA TRP A 14 -4.09 -1.67 -9.14
C TRP A 14 -4.84 -1.60 -10.46
N GLY A 15 -6.16 -1.39 -10.39
CA GLY A 15 -7.06 -1.36 -11.55
C GLY A 15 -7.82 -2.68 -11.78
N ASP A 16 -7.77 -3.62 -10.84
CA ASP A 16 -8.58 -4.85 -10.83
C ASP A 16 -10.06 -4.54 -10.55
N TRP A 17 -10.90 -5.58 -10.51
CA TRP A 17 -12.35 -5.45 -10.39
C TRP A 17 -12.81 -4.85 -9.06
N GLN A 18 -13.20 -3.58 -9.10
CA GLN A 18 -13.55 -2.76 -7.93
C GLN A 18 -14.78 -3.24 -7.14
N ASP A 19 -15.63 -4.10 -7.70
CA ASP A 19 -16.78 -4.64 -6.96
C ASP A 19 -16.44 -5.89 -6.15
N ALA A 20 -15.35 -6.60 -6.47
CA ALA A 20 -14.94 -7.80 -5.74
C ALA A 20 -14.75 -7.53 -4.23
N PRO A 21 -14.06 -6.46 -3.79
CA PRO A 21 -13.96 -6.09 -2.37
C PRO A 21 -15.33 -5.88 -1.72
N LYS A 22 -16.25 -5.22 -2.44
CA LYS A 22 -17.59 -4.89 -1.95
C LYS A 22 -18.41 -6.14 -1.73
N LEU A 23 -18.38 -7.08 -2.69
CA LEU A 23 -19.07 -8.35 -2.59
C LEU A 23 -18.53 -9.21 -1.43
N GLN A 24 -17.22 -9.23 -1.23
CA GLN A 24 -16.59 -9.91 -0.09
C GLN A 24 -17.05 -9.31 1.26
N VAL A 25 -17.10 -7.98 1.36
CA VAL A 25 -17.57 -7.27 2.57
C VAL A 25 -19.07 -7.37 2.77
N ARG A 26 -19.89 -7.52 1.73
CA ARG A 26 -21.35 -7.60 1.88
C ARG A 26 -21.85 -9.03 2.11
N HIS A 27 -21.21 -10.02 1.48
CA HIS A 27 -21.75 -11.39 1.42
C HIS A 27 -20.80 -12.45 1.98
N GLY A 28 -19.50 -12.19 2.08
CA GLY A 28 -18.52 -13.16 2.56
C GLY A 28 -18.44 -13.22 4.08
N PRO A 29 -18.32 -14.41 4.71
CA PRO A 29 -18.16 -14.54 6.17
C PRO A 29 -16.71 -14.25 6.60
N ILE A 30 -16.17 -13.09 6.23
CA ILE A 30 -14.74 -12.75 6.31
C ILE A 30 -14.39 -12.01 7.60
N ASP A 31 -13.17 -12.21 8.11
CA ASP A 31 -12.60 -11.42 9.21
C ASP A 31 -11.67 -10.31 8.67
N TYR A 32 -10.99 -10.61 7.57
CA TYR A 32 -10.00 -9.73 6.94
C TYR A 32 -10.23 -9.63 5.45
N LEU A 33 -10.12 -8.41 4.93
CA LEU A 33 -10.09 -8.11 3.50
C LEU A 33 -8.68 -7.71 3.12
N MET A 34 -8.03 -8.52 2.30
CA MET A 34 -6.73 -8.22 1.71
C MET A 34 -6.93 -7.57 0.34
N LEU A 35 -6.25 -6.47 0.09
CA LEU A 35 -6.25 -5.77 -1.19
C LEU A 35 -4.82 -5.53 -1.65
N ASP A 36 -4.42 -6.21 -2.72
CA ASP A 36 -3.11 -6.04 -3.33
C ASP A 36 -3.20 -5.07 -4.51
N TYR A 37 -2.39 -4.01 -4.47
CA TYR A 37 -2.33 -2.95 -5.48
C TYR A 37 -0.99 -2.88 -6.20
N LEU A 38 0.09 -3.31 -5.54
CA LEU A 38 1.43 -2.96 -6.00
C LEU A 38 2.04 -4.08 -6.84
N ALA A 39 2.61 -3.67 -7.97
CA ALA A 39 3.60 -4.41 -8.74
C ALA A 39 4.84 -3.51 -8.91
N GLU A 40 5.93 -4.06 -9.45
CA GLU A 40 7.19 -3.34 -9.65
C GLU A 40 6.99 -2.06 -10.46
N ILE A 41 6.21 -2.13 -11.55
CA ILE A 41 5.92 -0.95 -12.39
C ILE A 41 5.09 0.10 -11.64
N THR A 42 4.16 -0.34 -10.79
CA THR A 42 3.29 0.54 -10.00
C THR A 42 4.10 1.42 -9.05
N MET A 43 5.13 0.87 -8.42
CA MET A 43 6.01 1.63 -7.52
C MET A 43 6.65 2.83 -8.23
N SER A 44 7.12 2.65 -9.47
CA SER A 44 7.70 3.75 -10.26
C SER A 44 6.68 4.86 -10.57
N ILE A 45 5.42 4.48 -10.84
CA ILE A 45 4.33 5.42 -11.10
C ILE A 45 4.01 6.22 -9.83
N LEU A 46 3.88 5.54 -8.68
CA LEU A 46 3.57 6.18 -7.40
C LEU A 46 4.72 7.09 -6.95
N GLN A 47 5.98 6.69 -7.16
CA GLN A 47 7.15 7.53 -6.91
C GLN A 47 7.12 8.81 -7.77
N LYS A 48 6.81 8.68 -9.07
CA LYS A 48 6.67 9.83 -9.97
C LYS A 48 5.52 10.75 -9.56
N GLN A 49 4.42 10.21 -9.04
CA GLN A 49 3.32 11.01 -8.48
C GLN A 49 3.78 11.78 -7.25
N ARG A 50 4.46 11.11 -6.30
CA ARG A 50 4.99 11.73 -5.07
C ARG A 50 6.01 12.84 -5.35
N LEU A 51 6.84 12.69 -6.38
CA LEU A 51 7.79 13.73 -6.80
C LEU A 51 7.11 15.00 -7.33
N ARG A 52 5.90 14.87 -7.91
CA ARG A 52 5.11 16.00 -8.40
C ARG A 52 4.28 16.64 -7.30
N ASP A 53 3.80 15.83 -6.38
CA ASP A 53 2.95 16.22 -5.27
C ASP A 53 3.34 15.39 -4.03
N PRO A 54 3.95 16.01 -3.00
CA PRO A 54 4.37 15.31 -1.79
C PRO A 54 3.23 14.61 -1.03
N SER A 55 1.96 14.99 -1.26
CA SER A 55 0.79 14.33 -0.67
C SER A 55 0.32 13.08 -1.44
N ALA A 56 0.84 12.86 -2.66
CA ALA A 56 0.53 11.70 -3.47
C ALA A 56 1.49 10.53 -3.21
N GLY A 57 1.39 9.46 -4.01
CA GLY A 57 2.24 8.26 -3.89
C GLY A 57 1.55 7.03 -3.31
N TYR A 58 0.22 7.01 -3.31
CA TYR A 58 -0.63 5.88 -2.96
C TYR A 58 -1.71 5.67 -4.04
N ALA A 59 -2.35 4.50 -4.06
CA ALA A 59 -3.40 4.17 -5.02
C ALA A 59 -4.66 5.03 -4.77
N ARG A 60 -5.00 5.90 -5.72
CA ARG A 60 -6.03 6.95 -5.54
C ARG A 60 -7.46 6.43 -5.40
N ASP A 61 -7.72 5.24 -5.91
CA ASP A 61 -9.00 4.53 -5.84
C ASP A 61 -9.21 3.81 -4.50
N PHE A 62 -8.14 3.57 -3.74
CA PHE A 62 -8.24 2.91 -2.43
C PHE A 62 -9.01 3.74 -1.39
N VAL A 63 -8.73 5.05 -1.29
CA VAL A 63 -9.41 5.92 -0.32
C VAL A 63 -10.92 5.94 -0.56
N PRO A 64 -11.43 6.26 -1.77
CA PRO A 64 -12.87 6.19 -2.06
C PRO A 64 -13.50 4.83 -1.75
N LEU A 65 -12.81 3.72 -2.06
CA LEU A 65 -13.30 2.37 -1.77
C LEU A 65 -13.50 2.13 -0.27
N VAL A 66 -12.52 2.51 0.55
CA VAL A 66 -12.62 2.34 2.02
C VAL A 66 -13.71 3.24 2.60
N LEU A 67 -13.83 4.47 2.11
CA LEU A 67 -14.88 5.39 2.55
C LEU A 67 -16.28 4.85 2.23
N GLU A 68 -16.49 4.31 1.02
CA GLU A 68 -17.75 3.66 0.63
C GLU A 68 -18.10 2.50 1.57
N LEU A 69 -17.10 1.65 1.91
CA LEU A 69 -17.31 0.45 2.71
C LEU A 69 -17.22 0.69 4.23
N ALA A 70 -16.89 1.91 4.68
CA ALA A 70 -16.58 2.19 6.08
C ALA A 70 -17.70 1.76 7.05
N PRO A 71 -19.00 2.05 6.79
CA PRO A 71 -20.08 1.59 7.67
C PRO A 71 -20.13 0.06 7.80
N GLU A 72 -20.07 -0.66 6.68
CA GLU A 72 -20.18 -2.12 6.63
C GLU A 72 -18.96 -2.81 7.26
N LEU A 73 -17.76 -2.28 7.01
CA LEU A 73 -16.53 -2.75 7.64
C LEU A 73 -16.62 -2.66 9.17
N MET A 74 -17.17 -1.56 9.69
CA MET A 74 -17.23 -1.27 11.11
C MET A 74 -18.33 -2.05 11.85
N GLU A 75 -19.49 -2.19 11.22
CA GLU A 75 -20.61 -3.02 11.70
C GLU A 75 -20.20 -4.48 11.78
N ARG A 76 -19.58 -5.02 10.72
CA ARG A 76 -19.19 -6.43 10.63
C ARG A 76 -17.87 -6.74 11.33
N GLY A 77 -17.10 -5.72 11.71
CA GLY A 77 -15.79 -5.87 12.34
C GLY A 77 -14.70 -6.40 11.40
N VAL A 78 -14.86 -6.20 10.09
CA VAL A 78 -13.88 -6.62 9.07
C VAL A 78 -12.69 -5.68 9.08
N ARG A 79 -11.48 -6.23 9.04
CA ARG A 79 -10.23 -5.45 8.98
C ARG A 79 -9.64 -5.48 7.58
N VAL A 80 -9.24 -4.32 7.07
CA VAL A 80 -8.59 -4.19 5.76
C VAL A 80 -7.07 -4.25 5.92
N LEU A 81 -6.40 -5.08 5.11
CA LEU A 81 -4.96 -5.05 4.91
C LEU A 81 -4.65 -4.72 3.47
N THR A 82 -3.70 -3.81 3.23
CA THR A 82 -3.34 -3.43 1.88
C THR A 82 -1.92 -2.88 1.80
N ASN A 83 -1.36 -2.94 0.60
CA ASN A 83 -0.18 -2.19 0.19
C ASN A 83 -0.53 -0.95 -0.65
N ALA A 84 -1.81 -0.58 -0.76
CA ALA A 84 -2.27 0.60 -1.51
C ALA A 84 -1.61 1.92 -1.07
N GLY A 85 -1.05 1.97 0.14
CA GLY A 85 -0.25 3.10 0.63
C GLY A 85 0.98 3.40 -0.24
N GLY A 86 1.44 2.44 -1.05
CA GLY A 86 2.50 2.65 -2.02
C GLY A 86 3.78 3.17 -1.40
N VAL A 87 4.36 4.19 -2.04
CA VAL A 87 5.56 4.89 -1.55
C VAL A 87 5.23 5.99 -0.53
N ASN A 88 3.95 6.21 -0.20
CA ASN A 88 3.52 7.22 0.76
C ASN A 88 2.33 6.76 1.63
N PRO A 89 2.53 5.74 2.48
CA PRO A 89 1.48 5.21 3.33
C PRO A 89 0.96 6.24 4.35
N ASN A 90 1.77 7.25 4.72
CA ASN A 90 1.36 8.29 5.66
C ASN A 90 0.32 9.23 5.06
N SER A 91 0.53 9.73 3.84
CA SER A 91 -0.47 10.57 3.18
C SER A 91 -1.73 9.78 2.80
N CYS A 92 -1.61 8.48 2.50
CA CYS A 92 -2.76 7.59 2.33
C CYS A 92 -3.60 7.52 3.62
N ARG A 93 -2.95 7.33 4.78
CA ARG A 93 -3.61 7.35 6.09
C ARG A 93 -4.28 8.69 6.38
N GLU A 94 -3.62 9.81 6.07
CA GLU A 94 -4.18 11.16 6.27
C GLU A 94 -5.44 11.36 5.43
N ALA A 95 -5.42 10.98 4.15
CA ALA A 95 -6.58 11.06 3.26
C ALA A 95 -7.74 10.18 3.74
N LEU A 96 -7.46 8.99 4.31
CA LEU A 96 -8.49 8.18 4.95
C LEU A 96 -9.07 8.86 6.19
N LEU A 97 -8.23 9.40 7.07
CA LEU A 97 -8.70 10.08 8.29
C LEU A 97 -9.57 11.30 7.96
N GLU A 98 -9.18 12.07 6.95
CA GLU A 98 -9.95 13.22 6.46
C GLU A 98 -11.32 12.77 5.91
N GLY A 99 -11.34 11.80 4.99
CA GLY A 99 -12.60 11.33 4.41
C GLY A 99 -13.53 10.65 5.43
N LEU A 100 -12.97 9.97 6.43
CA LEU A 100 -13.75 9.31 7.49
C LEU A 100 -14.35 10.31 8.49
N ALA A 101 -13.83 11.53 8.59
CA ALA A 101 -14.38 12.55 9.48
C ALA A 101 -15.81 12.96 9.07
N GLU A 102 -16.15 12.79 7.79
CA GLU A 102 -17.46 13.12 7.22
C GLU A 102 -18.46 11.95 7.26
N ILE A 103 -18.06 10.78 7.78
CA ILE A 103 -18.88 9.57 7.77
C ILE A 103 -19.29 9.18 9.19
N GLU A 104 -20.59 9.09 9.44
CA GLU A 104 -21.11 8.60 10.70
C GLU A 104 -20.79 7.11 10.86
N THR A 105 -19.97 6.79 11.87
CA THR A 105 -19.56 5.43 12.19
C THR A 105 -19.81 5.14 13.67
N PRO A 106 -20.08 3.89 14.06
CA PRO A 106 -20.40 3.54 15.45
C PRO A 106 -19.23 3.77 16.42
N ARG A 107 -18.01 3.96 15.91
CA ARG A 107 -16.78 4.25 16.65
C ARG A 107 -15.72 4.78 15.68
N PRO A 108 -14.66 5.47 16.13
CA PRO A 108 -13.56 5.86 15.25
C PRO A 108 -12.86 4.65 14.62
N MET A 109 -12.58 4.71 13.31
CA MET A 109 -11.78 3.69 12.63
C MET A 109 -10.31 3.83 13.04
N ARG A 110 -9.66 2.70 13.29
CA ARG A 110 -8.22 2.65 13.62
C ARG A 110 -7.42 2.35 12.36
N ILE A 111 -6.44 3.18 12.06
CA ILE A 111 -5.57 3.04 10.88
C ILE A 111 -4.13 2.99 11.36
N ALA A 112 -3.39 1.98 10.92
CA ALA A 112 -1.96 1.83 11.17
C ALA A 112 -1.21 1.74 9.85
N THR A 113 -0.04 2.37 9.78
CA THR A 113 0.88 2.28 8.65
C THR A 113 2.09 1.46 9.06
N VAL A 114 2.56 0.60 8.16
CA VAL A 114 3.76 -0.22 8.35
C VAL A 114 4.84 0.30 7.41
N HIS A 115 6.05 0.49 7.94
CA HIS A 115 7.21 1.04 7.24
C HIS A 115 8.41 0.12 7.45
N GLY A 116 9.41 0.20 6.59
CA GLY A 116 10.73 -0.43 6.83
C GLY A 116 11.37 -1.08 5.61
N ASP A 117 10.70 -1.11 4.46
CA ASP A 117 11.21 -1.66 3.21
C ASP A 117 12.07 -0.65 2.43
N GLY A 118 11.86 0.66 2.61
CA GLY A 118 12.60 1.71 1.90
C GLY A 118 14.11 1.68 2.17
N LEU A 119 14.90 1.53 1.10
CA LEU A 119 16.37 1.51 1.13
C LEU A 119 17.01 2.73 0.47
N MET A 120 16.24 3.65 -0.11
CA MET A 120 16.78 4.82 -0.84
C MET A 120 17.83 5.60 -0.05
N GLU A 121 17.56 5.87 1.24
CA GLU A 121 18.48 6.60 2.12
C GLU A 121 19.70 5.77 2.54
N ARG A 122 19.64 4.45 2.38
CA ARG A 122 20.70 3.50 2.77
C ARG A 122 21.57 3.06 1.60
N LEU A 123 21.24 3.45 0.36
CA LEU A 123 21.96 2.98 -0.82
C LEU A 123 23.44 3.35 -0.77
N ASP A 124 23.77 4.57 -0.35
CA ASP A 124 25.16 5.03 -0.31
C ASP A 124 25.97 4.28 0.76
N ASP A 125 25.37 4.01 1.91
CA ASP A 125 25.98 3.19 2.97
C ASP A 125 26.22 1.75 2.50
N LEU A 126 25.24 1.16 1.79
CA LEU A 126 25.36 -0.20 1.24
C LEU A 126 26.49 -0.28 0.20
N LEU A 127 26.56 0.71 -0.70
CA LEU A 127 27.63 0.81 -1.69
C LEU A 127 28.99 0.98 -1.02
N ALA A 128 29.09 1.83 0.00
CA ALA A 128 30.32 2.05 0.77
C ALA A 128 30.76 0.79 1.54
N ALA A 129 29.81 -0.05 1.96
CA ALA A 129 30.08 -1.35 2.57
C ALA A 129 30.48 -2.45 1.56
N GLY A 130 30.56 -2.13 0.26
CA GLY A 130 30.97 -3.05 -0.80
C GLY A 130 29.82 -3.86 -1.41
N HIS A 131 28.56 -3.54 -1.08
CA HIS A 131 27.41 -4.15 -1.73
C HIS A 131 27.15 -3.48 -3.08
N GLU A 132 27.67 -4.06 -4.17
CA GLU A 132 27.58 -3.47 -5.50
C GLU A 132 26.16 -3.47 -6.11
N LEU A 133 25.23 -4.24 -5.53
CA LEU A 133 23.82 -4.33 -5.96
C LEU A 133 23.68 -4.48 -7.48
N ARG A 134 24.42 -5.46 -8.05
CA ARG A 134 24.55 -5.63 -9.49
C ARG A 134 23.21 -5.92 -10.15
N ASN A 135 22.96 -5.28 -11.28
CA ASN A 135 21.81 -5.57 -12.12
C ASN A 135 21.82 -7.05 -12.54
N MET A 136 20.68 -7.73 -12.42
CA MET A 136 20.58 -9.17 -12.65
C MET A 136 20.78 -9.57 -14.12
N GLU A 137 20.52 -8.67 -15.07
CA GLU A 137 20.62 -8.93 -16.51
C GLU A 137 21.97 -8.50 -17.09
N THR A 138 22.46 -7.31 -16.71
CA THR A 138 23.69 -6.73 -17.29
C THR A 138 24.94 -6.97 -16.44
N GLY A 139 24.77 -7.30 -15.16
CA GLY A 139 25.87 -7.40 -14.19
C GLY A 139 26.51 -6.07 -13.81
N GLU A 140 26.03 -4.95 -14.33
CA GLU A 140 26.54 -3.61 -14.01
C GLU A 140 26.24 -3.25 -12.55
N PRO A 141 27.18 -2.62 -11.81
CA PRO A 141 26.95 -2.20 -10.43
C PRO A 141 25.93 -1.06 -10.37
N LEU A 142 25.13 -0.98 -9.30
CA LEU A 142 24.16 0.11 -9.10
C LEU A 142 24.81 1.50 -9.16
N ALA A 143 26.09 1.60 -8.77
CA ALA A 143 26.88 2.82 -8.83
C ALA A 143 26.90 3.47 -10.24
N SER A 144 26.74 2.69 -11.33
CA SER A 144 26.71 3.24 -12.69
C SER A 144 25.46 4.08 -13.00
N ILE A 145 24.41 3.92 -12.20
CA ILE A 145 23.11 4.60 -12.37
C ILE A 145 22.59 5.24 -11.08
N ARG A 146 23.44 5.38 -10.05
CA ARG A 146 23.02 5.77 -8.69
C ARG A 146 22.23 7.08 -8.65
N ASP A 147 22.60 8.05 -9.48
CA ASP A 147 21.95 9.36 -9.65
C ASP A 147 20.59 9.27 -10.34
N ARG A 148 20.31 8.16 -11.02
CA ARG A 148 19.07 7.88 -11.76
C ARG A 148 18.13 6.94 -11.01
N VAL A 149 18.49 6.47 -9.82
CA VAL A 149 17.64 5.61 -8.99
C VAL A 149 16.57 6.45 -8.31
N TYR A 150 15.31 6.08 -8.52
CA TYR A 150 14.16 6.78 -7.95
C TYR A 150 13.52 6.05 -6.76
N SER A 151 13.67 4.73 -6.69
CA SER A 151 13.15 3.89 -5.61
C SER A 151 14.08 2.71 -5.37
N ALA A 152 14.17 2.29 -4.12
CA ALA A 152 14.88 1.09 -3.69
C ALA A 152 14.14 0.54 -2.47
N ASN A 153 13.74 -0.72 -2.54
CA ASN A 153 12.91 -1.37 -1.54
C ASN A 153 13.48 -2.78 -1.28
N ALA A 154 13.43 -3.22 -0.03
CA ALA A 154 13.70 -4.60 0.35
C ALA A 154 12.47 -5.46 0.03
N TYR A 155 12.70 -6.63 -0.58
CA TYR A 155 11.70 -7.65 -0.86
C TYR A 155 12.19 -9.01 -0.37
#